data_AF-A0A1M3H7D2-F1
#
_entry.id   AF-A0A1M3H7D2-F1
#
_cell.length_a   1.000
_cell.length_b   1.000
_cell.length_c   1.000
_cell.angle_alpha   90.00
_cell.angle_beta   90.00
_cell.angle_gamma   90.00
#
_symmetry.space_group_name_H-M   'P 1'
#
loop_
_entity.id
_entity.type
_entity.pdbx_description
1 polymer ?
#
loop_
_entity_poly.entity_id
_entity_poly.type
_entity_poly.pdbx_seq_one_letter_code
_entity_poly.pdbx_strand_id
1 'polypeptide(L)'
;MQPTLLILAAGMASRYGSMKQIQGFGPNGETIMDYSIYDAIRAGFKKVVFIIRKDFAEDFKNIFEPKWKGKVELGYVYQDLHSFTGSFPVPAERTKPWGTAHAVLCAKDAIKEPFAVINADDFYGKDAFGKAAKFLTTDVKDNLYSIIGYELAKTLSDNGTVSRGVCQVDANNNLVSIAERTKIYEENGKITYEEGDKKYEVPFDSKVSMNFWCFSPSVFTYTEKIFGEFLKEEGSNLKAEFFIPIIGDKFIREGKGAIKVIPTGAKWFGVTYKEDAPEVQASLNALIAKGEYPSKIY
;
A
#
# COMPACT_ATOMS: atom_id res chain seq x y z
N MET A 1 2.82 -7.49 21.55
CA MET A 1 3.39 -7.99 20.29
C MET A 1 3.70 -6.79 19.41
N GLN A 2 4.82 -6.75 18.70
CA GLN A 2 5.19 -5.62 17.85
C GLN A 2 4.88 -5.95 16.40
N PRO A 3 4.24 -5.04 15.63
CA PRO A 3 3.80 -5.35 14.28
C PRO A 3 4.95 -5.29 13.26
N THR A 4 4.73 -5.96 12.12
CA THR A 4 5.55 -5.86 10.91
C THR A 4 4.97 -4.87 9.90
N LEU A 5 5.83 -4.15 9.18
CA LEU A 5 5.45 -3.38 8.01
C LEU A 5 5.85 -4.13 6.74
N LEU A 6 4.90 -4.46 5.87
CA LEU A 6 5.13 -4.99 4.53
C LEU A 6 5.08 -3.85 3.51
N ILE A 7 6.18 -3.62 2.78
CA ILE A 7 6.28 -2.58 1.76
C ILE A 7 6.27 -3.21 0.36
N LEU A 8 5.26 -2.83 -0.44
CA LEU A 8 5.07 -3.31 -1.81
C LEU A 8 5.99 -2.57 -2.80
N ALA A 9 7.20 -3.10 -3.01
CA ALA A 9 8.25 -2.49 -3.84
C ALA A 9 8.54 -3.21 -5.17
N ALA A 10 7.83 -4.31 -5.48
CA ALA A 10 8.06 -5.11 -6.68
C ALA A 10 7.76 -4.35 -8.00
N GLY A 11 6.91 -3.33 -7.95
CA GLY A 11 6.53 -2.49 -9.10
C GLY A 11 7.39 -1.24 -9.34
N MET A 12 8.39 -0.96 -8.50
CA MET A 12 9.17 0.29 -8.61
C MET A 12 9.94 0.38 -9.93
N ALA A 13 10.56 -0.71 -10.39
CA ALA A 13 11.44 -0.69 -11.55
C ALA A 13 10.72 -0.27 -12.86
N SER A 14 9.43 -0.56 -13.02
CA SER A 14 8.67 -0.24 -14.24
C SER A 14 8.26 1.23 -14.33
N ARG A 15 8.01 1.90 -13.20
CA ARG A 15 7.59 3.32 -13.18
C ARG A 15 8.77 4.28 -13.38
N TYR A 16 9.94 3.90 -12.87
CA TYR A 16 11.13 4.75 -12.89
C TYR A 16 12.16 4.36 -13.97
N GLY A 17 11.84 3.39 -14.85
CA GLY A 17 12.68 2.98 -15.98
C GLY A 17 13.99 2.25 -15.60
N SER A 18 14.51 2.40 -14.38
CA SER A 18 15.59 1.60 -13.80
C SER A 18 15.69 1.76 -12.27
N MET A 19 16.19 0.72 -11.58
CA MET A 19 16.49 0.77 -10.13
C MET A 19 17.63 1.71 -9.75
N LYS A 20 18.48 2.11 -10.71
CA LYS A 20 19.55 3.12 -10.49
C LYS A 20 19.01 4.52 -10.17
N GLN A 21 17.70 4.71 -10.21
CA GLN A 21 17.00 5.96 -9.97
C GLN A 21 16.02 5.85 -8.79
N ILE A 22 16.39 5.20 -7.69
CA ILE A 22 15.65 5.43 -6.43
C ILE A 22 15.81 6.91 -6.09
N GLN A 23 14.77 7.69 -6.35
CA GLN A 23 14.81 9.14 -6.22
C GLN A 23 14.81 9.53 -4.74
N GLY A 24 15.84 10.27 -4.35
CA GLY A 24 15.87 10.97 -3.07
C GLY A 24 15.09 12.28 -3.18
N PHE A 25 14.23 12.53 -2.20
CA PHE A 25 13.44 13.76 -2.08
C PHE A 25 13.84 14.57 -0.85
N GLY A 26 14.33 13.89 0.20
CA GLY A 26 14.87 14.53 1.39
C GLY A 26 16.24 15.20 1.15
N PRO A 27 16.66 16.10 2.05
CA PRO A 27 17.87 16.91 1.89
C PRO A 27 19.19 16.10 1.89
N ASN A 28 19.19 14.85 2.37
CA ASN A 28 20.34 13.94 2.32
C ASN A 28 20.12 12.75 1.37
N GLY A 29 19.20 12.88 0.42
CA GLY A 29 18.86 11.82 -0.53
C GLY A 29 17.88 10.79 0.02
N GLU A 30 17.13 11.12 1.08
CA GLU A 30 16.13 10.23 1.65
C GLU A 30 14.96 10.04 0.71
N THR A 31 14.51 8.80 0.60
CA THR A 31 13.42 8.39 -0.28
C THR A 31 12.08 8.49 0.47
N ILE A 32 10.95 8.50 -0.24
CA ILE A 32 9.62 8.39 0.39
C ILE A 32 9.55 7.15 1.30
N MET A 33 10.12 6.03 0.84
CA MET A 33 10.19 4.79 1.61
C MET A 33 10.99 4.95 2.91
N ASP A 34 12.06 5.74 2.92
CA ASP A 34 12.83 6.03 4.13
C ASP A 34 11.96 6.76 5.18
N TYR A 35 11.10 7.70 4.76
CA TYR A 35 10.14 8.36 5.67
C TYR A 35 9.09 7.38 6.22
N SER A 36 8.60 6.46 5.39
CA SER A 36 7.70 5.38 5.83
C SER A 36 8.34 4.46 6.87
N ILE A 37 9.60 4.05 6.65
CA ILE A 37 10.34 3.23 7.62
C ILE A 37 10.58 4.02 8.92
N TYR A 38 10.97 5.29 8.81
CA TYR A 38 11.16 6.15 9.97
C TYR A 38 9.88 6.26 10.82
N ASP A 39 8.75 6.55 10.19
CA ASP A 39 7.46 6.66 10.88
C ASP A 39 6.99 5.34 11.48
N ALA A 40 7.21 4.23 10.79
CA ALA A 40 6.92 2.91 11.33
C ALA A 40 7.74 2.61 12.59
N ILE A 41 9.05 2.91 12.58
CA ILE A 41 9.91 2.76 13.76
C ILE A 41 9.40 3.63 14.92
N ARG A 42 9.06 4.89 14.66
CA ARG A 42 8.49 5.80 15.67
C ARG A 42 7.17 5.29 16.23
N ALA A 43 6.34 4.66 15.40
CA ALA A 43 5.07 4.08 15.79
C ALA A 43 5.19 2.74 16.52
N GLY A 44 6.38 2.12 16.53
CA GLY A 44 6.67 0.90 17.28
C GLY A 44 6.71 -0.39 16.43
N PHE A 45 6.71 -0.29 15.11
CA PHE A 45 7.03 -1.42 14.23
C PHE A 45 8.50 -1.84 14.45
N LYS A 46 8.76 -3.15 14.46
CA LYS A 46 10.12 -3.68 14.70
C LYS A 46 10.74 -4.42 13.52
N LYS A 47 9.92 -4.73 12.54
CA LYS A 47 10.35 -5.42 11.33
C LYS A 47 9.69 -4.79 10.12
N VAL A 48 10.49 -4.63 9.08
CA VAL A 48 10.07 -4.19 7.76
C VAL A 48 10.40 -5.31 6.78
N VAL A 49 9.40 -5.78 6.06
CA VAL A 49 9.56 -6.77 4.99
C VAL A 49 9.31 -6.07 3.67
N PHE A 50 10.25 -6.19 2.74
CA PHE A 50 10.09 -5.68 1.38
C PHE A 50 9.71 -6.83 0.45
N ILE A 51 8.64 -6.66 -0.33
CA ILE A 51 8.39 -7.50 -1.51
C ILE A 51 8.99 -6.81 -2.73
N ILE A 52 9.99 -7.45 -3.33
CA ILE A 52 10.78 -6.92 -4.45
C ILE A 52 10.89 -7.97 -5.58
N ARG A 53 11.47 -7.60 -6.73
CA ARG A 53 11.84 -8.59 -7.76
C ARG A 53 13.28 -9.06 -7.54
N LYS A 54 13.53 -10.33 -7.83
CA LYS A 54 14.82 -11.00 -7.57
C LYS A 54 15.99 -10.35 -8.34
N ASP A 55 15.73 -9.84 -9.53
CA ASP A 55 16.74 -9.26 -10.44
C ASP A 55 17.40 -7.98 -9.92
N PHE A 56 16.80 -7.30 -8.94
CA PHE A 56 17.39 -6.11 -8.31
C PHE A 56 17.54 -6.21 -6.79
N ALA A 57 17.46 -7.42 -6.24
CA ALA A 57 17.48 -7.64 -4.80
C ALA A 57 18.76 -7.12 -4.13
N GLU A 58 19.91 -7.34 -4.77
CA GLU A 58 21.21 -6.95 -4.22
C GLU A 58 21.39 -5.43 -4.20
N ASP A 59 21.07 -4.75 -5.31
CA ASP A 59 21.09 -3.28 -5.37
C ASP A 59 20.15 -2.66 -4.32
N PHE A 60 18.95 -3.24 -4.15
CA PHE A 60 18.00 -2.77 -3.16
C PHE A 60 18.55 -2.92 -1.73
N LYS A 61 19.13 -4.08 -1.39
CA LYS A 61 19.76 -4.32 -0.09
C LYS A 61 20.91 -3.35 0.18
N ASN A 62 21.79 -3.15 -0.80
CA ASN A 62 22.92 -2.23 -0.70
C ASN A 62 22.50 -0.77 -0.41
N ILE A 63 21.29 -0.37 -0.83
CA ILE A 63 20.75 0.96 -0.57
C ILE A 63 20.12 1.06 0.83
N PHE A 64 19.32 0.06 1.25
CA PHE A 64 18.50 0.15 2.45
C PHE A 64 19.13 -0.46 3.71
N GLU A 65 19.91 -1.54 3.59
CA GLU A 65 20.52 -2.18 4.76
C GLU A 65 21.45 -1.22 5.54
N PRO A 66 22.37 -0.46 4.89
CA PRO A 66 23.26 0.44 5.63
C PRO A 66 22.53 1.55 6.39
N LYS A 67 21.41 2.05 5.85
CA LYS A 67 20.60 3.11 6.47
C LYS A 67 19.91 2.64 7.75
N TRP A 68 19.42 1.41 7.75
CA TRP A 68 18.50 0.92 8.79
C TRP A 68 19.10 -0.13 9.73
N LYS A 69 20.37 -0.50 9.49
CA LYS A 69 21.11 -1.43 10.35
C LYS A 69 21.05 -1.05 11.82
N GLY A 70 20.61 -2.00 12.65
CA GLY A 70 20.49 -1.81 14.10
C GLY A 70 19.29 -0.99 14.57
N LYS A 71 18.44 -0.50 13.65
CA LYS A 71 17.25 0.31 13.98
C LYS A 71 15.95 -0.49 13.86
N VAL A 72 15.88 -1.39 12.89
CA VAL A 72 14.72 -2.23 12.58
C VAL A 72 15.19 -3.53 11.90
N GLU A 73 14.49 -4.64 12.09
CA GLU A 73 14.75 -5.87 11.33
C GLU A 73 14.29 -5.68 9.89
N LEU A 74 15.13 -6.06 8.91
CA LEU A 74 14.78 -6.03 7.50
C LEU A 74 14.62 -7.45 6.97
N GLY A 75 13.51 -7.71 6.28
CA GLY A 75 13.24 -8.94 5.55
C GLY A 75 13.00 -8.67 4.07
N TYR A 76 13.33 -9.64 3.23
CA TYR A 76 13.17 -9.53 1.78
C TYR A 76 12.45 -10.77 1.26
N VAL A 77 11.35 -10.55 0.56
CA VAL A 77 10.56 -11.58 -0.10
C VAL A 77 10.38 -11.22 -1.57
N TYR A 78 10.04 -12.22 -2.39
CA TYR A 78 10.00 -12.06 -3.84
C TYR A 78 8.64 -12.45 -4.40
N GLN A 79 8.13 -11.62 -5.31
CA GLN A 79 6.91 -11.94 -6.03
C GLN A 79 7.26 -12.74 -7.29
N ASP A 80 7.14 -14.05 -7.21
CA ASP A 80 7.42 -14.97 -8.32
C ASP A 80 6.12 -15.53 -8.90
N LEU A 81 5.99 -15.58 -10.24
CA LEU A 81 4.74 -15.98 -10.90
C LEU A 81 4.30 -17.42 -10.57
N HIS A 82 5.21 -18.27 -10.11
CA HIS A 82 4.92 -19.65 -9.73
C HIS A 82 4.68 -19.84 -8.23
N SER A 83 4.76 -18.77 -7.43
CA SER A 83 4.48 -18.86 -6.00
C SER A 83 2.99 -19.11 -5.75
N PHE A 84 2.67 -20.04 -4.85
CA PHE A 84 1.30 -20.33 -4.41
C PHE A 84 0.31 -20.70 -5.53
N THR A 85 0.79 -21.14 -6.70
CA THR A 85 -0.09 -21.56 -7.81
C THR A 85 -0.57 -23.01 -7.68
N GLY A 86 -0.01 -23.78 -6.74
CA GLY A 86 -0.33 -25.19 -6.57
C GLY A 86 -0.07 -25.98 -7.87
N SER A 87 -1.08 -26.70 -8.36
CA SER A 87 -1.03 -27.42 -9.63
C SER A 87 -1.48 -26.60 -10.84
N PHE A 88 -1.83 -25.32 -10.66
CA PHE A 88 -2.27 -24.47 -11.77
C PHE A 88 -1.10 -24.21 -12.74
N PRO A 89 -1.25 -24.54 -14.04
CA PRO A 89 -0.22 -24.30 -15.03
C PRO A 89 -0.19 -22.81 -15.42
N VAL A 90 0.81 -22.09 -14.90
CA VAL A 90 1.04 -20.68 -15.27
C VAL A 90 1.27 -20.57 -16.78
N PRO A 91 0.50 -19.75 -17.53
CA PRO A 91 0.72 -19.57 -18.96
C PRO A 91 2.15 -19.12 -19.27
N ALA A 92 2.80 -19.74 -20.25
CA ALA A 92 4.20 -19.48 -20.59
C ALA A 92 4.41 -18.02 -21.05
N GLU A 93 3.39 -17.43 -21.68
CA GLU A 93 3.41 -16.06 -22.18
C GLU A 93 3.15 -15.02 -21.09
N ARG A 94 2.78 -15.44 -19.87
CA ARG A 94 2.48 -14.50 -18.79
C ARG A 94 3.76 -13.89 -18.25
N THR A 95 3.91 -12.59 -18.45
CA THR A 95 4.99 -11.77 -17.88
C THR A 95 4.50 -10.81 -16.81
N LYS A 96 3.20 -10.48 -16.83
CA LYS A 96 2.58 -9.55 -15.87
C LYS A 96 2.41 -10.21 -14.50
N PRO A 97 2.86 -9.57 -13.41
CA PRO A 97 2.62 -10.06 -12.04
C PRO A 97 1.14 -10.35 -11.77
N TRP A 98 0.87 -11.27 -10.84
CA TRP A 98 -0.51 -11.62 -10.47
C TRP A 98 -1.25 -10.54 -9.68
N GLY A 99 -0.61 -9.45 -9.24
CA GLY A 99 -1.26 -8.34 -8.53
C GLY A 99 -0.86 -8.19 -7.06
N THR A 100 -1.40 -7.17 -6.39
CA THR A 100 -0.98 -6.77 -5.04
C THR A 100 -1.40 -7.75 -3.94
N ALA A 101 -2.54 -8.45 -4.09
CA ALA A 101 -2.94 -9.49 -3.15
C ALA A 101 -2.00 -10.71 -3.22
N HIS A 102 -1.56 -11.09 -4.42
CA HIS A 102 -0.54 -12.12 -4.58
C HIS A 102 0.81 -11.68 -3.97
N ALA A 103 1.19 -10.40 -4.09
CA ALA A 103 2.38 -9.87 -3.45
C ALA A 103 2.33 -9.98 -1.91
N VAL A 104 1.16 -9.72 -1.31
CA VAL A 104 0.93 -9.96 0.12
C VAL A 104 1.08 -11.44 0.45
N LEU A 105 0.47 -12.33 -0.34
CA LEU A 105 0.57 -13.78 -0.12
C LEU A 105 2.03 -14.27 -0.14
N CYS A 106 2.88 -13.73 -1.02
CA CYS A 106 4.31 -14.03 -1.07
C CYS A 106 5.07 -13.70 0.23
N ALA A 107 4.51 -12.89 1.12
CA ALA A 107 5.10 -12.56 2.41
C ALA A 107 4.72 -13.54 3.55
N LYS A 108 3.86 -14.54 3.28
CA LYS A 108 3.32 -15.49 4.27
C LYS A 108 4.39 -16.15 5.15
N ASP A 109 5.54 -16.46 4.59
CA ASP A 109 6.61 -17.15 5.32
C ASP A 109 7.50 -16.21 6.14
N ALA A 110 7.59 -14.94 5.75
CA ALA A 110 8.42 -13.95 6.44
C ALA A 110 7.70 -13.22 7.59
N ILE A 111 6.37 -13.24 7.61
CA ILE A 111 5.53 -12.49 8.55
C ILE A 111 4.64 -13.45 9.33
N LYS A 112 4.76 -13.48 10.66
CA LYS A 112 4.01 -14.39 11.56
C LYS A 112 3.20 -13.65 12.63
N GLU A 113 3.21 -12.34 12.59
CA GLU A 113 2.59 -11.41 13.53
C GLU A 113 1.69 -10.40 12.78
N PRO A 114 0.79 -9.68 13.47
CA PRO A 114 -0.02 -8.64 12.84
C PRO A 114 0.84 -7.63 12.09
N PHE A 115 0.39 -7.22 10.92
CA PHE A 115 1.20 -6.42 10.01
C PHE A 115 0.39 -5.39 9.24
N ALA A 116 1.07 -4.32 8.86
CA ALA A 116 0.59 -3.34 7.92
C ALA A 116 1.10 -3.63 6.51
N VAL A 117 0.34 -3.26 5.49
CA VAL A 117 0.76 -3.27 4.08
C VAL A 117 0.68 -1.85 3.55
N ILE A 118 1.73 -1.38 2.87
CA ILE A 118 1.78 -0.07 2.20
C ILE A 118 2.46 -0.16 0.84
N ASN A 119 2.25 0.86 -0.01
CA ASN A 119 3.03 1.05 -1.23
C ASN A 119 4.43 1.61 -0.92
N ALA A 120 5.36 1.45 -1.87
CA ALA A 120 6.74 1.90 -1.74
C ALA A 120 6.97 3.38 -2.08
N ASP A 121 6.09 3.98 -2.89
CA ASP A 121 6.22 5.30 -3.51
C ASP A 121 5.23 6.35 -2.97
N ASP A 122 4.54 6.00 -1.88
CA ASP A 122 3.53 6.84 -1.22
C ASP A 122 4.02 7.32 0.15
N PHE A 123 3.87 8.62 0.42
CA PHE A 123 4.06 9.19 1.74
C PHE A 123 2.75 9.14 2.52
N TYR A 124 2.74 8.42 3.63
CA TYR A 124 1.54 8.22 4.45
C TYR A 124 1.46 9.15 5.67
N GLY A 125 2.60 9.60 6.17
CA GLY A 125 2.71 10.50 7.33
C GLY A 125 2.53 9.81 8.70
N LYS A 126 3.15 10.43 9.71
CA LYS A 126 3.24 9.94 11.10
C LYS A 126 1.92 9.47 11.72
N ASP A 127 0.85 10.24 11.57
CA ASP A 127 -0.44 9.91 12.20
C ASP A 127 -0.98 8.56 11.68
N ALA A 128 -0.87 8.30 10.38
CA ALA A 128 -1.32 7.05 9.78
C ALA A 128 -0.60 5.83 10.37
N PHE A 129 0.73 5.89 10.52
CA PHE A 129 1.51 4.83 11.16
C PHE A 129 1.15 4.66 12.64
N GLY A 130 0.91 5.76 13.37
CA GLY A 130 0.45 5.71 14.76
C GLY A 130 -0.91 5.03 14.91
N LYS A 131 -1.87 5.34 14.02
CA LYS A 131 -3.20 4.70 13.98
C LYS A 131 -3.10 3.21 13.64
N ALA A 132 -2.29 2.87 12.64
CA ALA A 132 -2.04 1.50 12.23
C ALA A 132 -1.41 0.68 13.36
N ALA A 133 -0.33 1.19 13.98
CA ALA A 133 0.33 0.53 15.09
C ALA A 133 -0.61 0.32 16.29
N LYS A 134 -1.42 1.33 16.62
CA LYS A 134 -2.44 1.19 17.67
C LYS A 134 -3.39 0.04 17.34
N PHE A 135 -4.03 0.06 16.18
CA PHE A 135 -4.96 -0.99 15.77
C PHE A 135 -4.32 -2.39 15.79
N LEU A 136 -3.12 -2.52 15.22
CA LEU A 136 -2.39 -3.79 15.14
C LEU A 136 -1.95 -4.34 16.51
N THR A 137 -1.92 -3.51 17.54
CA THR A 137 -1.51 -3.92 18.89
C THR A 137 -2.69 -4.07 19.86
N THR A 138 -3.84 -3.44 19.58
CA THR A 138 -5.00 -3.43 20.48
C THR A 138 -6.22 -4.17 19.97
N ASP A 139 -6.52 -4.10 18.67
CA ASP A 139 -7.83 -4.46 18.13
C ASP A 139 -7.79 -5.60 17.12
N VAL A 140 -6.69 -5.75 16.37
CA VAL A 140 -6.58 -6.72 15.28
C VAL A 140 -6.86 -8.15 15.74
N LYS A 141 -7.66 -8.86 14.95
CA LYS A 141 -8.06 -10.26 15.17
C LYS A 141 -8.23 -10.94 13.83
N ASP A 142 -8.38 -12.26 13.84
CA ASP A 142 -8.60 -13.04 12.61
C ASP A 142 -9.89 -12.66 11.87
N ASN A 143 -10.86 -12.08 12.60
CA ASN A 143 -12.12 -11.58 12.07
C ASN A 143 -12.22 -10.03 12.08
N LEU A 144 -11.11 -9.31 12.31
CA LEU A 144 -11.12 -7.85 12.37
C LEU A 144 -9.82 -7.25 11.81
N TYR A 145 -9.95 -6.62 10.65
CA TYR A 145 -8.87 -5.93 9.93
C TYR A 145 -9.13 -4.42 9.85
N SER A 146 -8.20 -3.67 9.25
CA SER A 146 -8.40 -2.23 9.05
C SER A 146 -7.78 -1.72 7.76
N ILE A 147 -8.34 -0.61 7.27
CA ILE A 147 -7.75 0.33 6.31
C ILE A 147 -7.48 1.64 7.05
N ILE A 148 -6.35 2.28 6.78
CA ILE A 148 -6.16 3.68 7.16
C ILE A 148 -6.76 4.56 6.06
N GLY A 149 -7.86 5.23 6.37
CA GLY A 149 -8.66 6.01 5.44
C GLY A 149 -8.21 7.46 5.37
N TYR A 150 -7.98 7.95 4.15
CA TYR A 150 -7.67 9.36 3.86
C TYR A 150 -8.91 10.06 3.32
N GLU A 151 -8.97 11.38 3.47
CA GLU A 151 -9.98 12.20 2.80
C GLU A 151 -9.64 12.34 1.31
N LEU A 152 -10.57 11.97 0.44
CA LEU A 152 -10.36 12.00 -1.01
C LEU A 152 -9.82 13.34 -1.50
N ALA A 153 -10.42 14.44 -1.02
CA ALA A 153 -10.04 15.80 -1.35
C ALA A 153 -8.55 16.13 -1.11
N LYS A 154 -7.90 15.43 -0.17
CA LYS A 154 -6.48 15.62 0.17
C LYS A 154 -5.54 14.69 -0.61
N THR A 155 -6.08 13.94 -1.57
CA THR A 155 -5.34 12.94 -2.34
C THR A 155 -5.43 13.16 -3.85
N LEU A 156 -5.99 14.29 -4.31
CA LEU A 156 -6.03 14.64 -5.73
C LEU A 156 -4.64 15.13 -6.20
N SER A 157 -4.44 15.18 -7.52
CA SER A 157 -3.25 15.76 -8.14
C SER A 157 -3.69 16.93 -9.03
N ASP A 158 -2.94 18.03 -8.99
CA ASP A 158 -3.16 19.18 -9.89
C ASP A 158 -2.69 18.86 -11.33
N ASN A 159 -1.88 17.81 -11.51
CA ASN A 159 -1.26 17.44 -12.78
C ASN A 159 -2.09 16.45 -13.61
N GLY A 160 -3.22 15.96 -13.09
CA GLY A 160 -4.09 15.05 -13.82
C GLY A 160 -5.04 14.25 -12.94
N THR A 161 -5.61 13.21 -13.53
CA THR A 161 -6.59 12.37 -12.84
C THR A 161 -5.91 11.28 -12.02
N VAL A 162 -6.51 10.90 -10.89
CA VAL A 162 -5.99 9.85 -10.01
C VAL A 162 -6.90 8.62 -9.96
N SER A 163 -6.37 7.49 -9.51
CA SER A 163 -7.16 6.29 -9.20
C SER A 163 -7.19 6.05 -7.69
N ARG A 164 -8.36 5.83 -7.12
CA ARG A 164 -8.55 5.63 -5.67
C ARG A 164 -9.60 4.57 -5.38
N GLY A 165 -9.35 3.76 -4.36
CA GLY A 165 -10.36 2.89 -3.77
C GLY A 165 -11.29 3.71 -2.86
N VAL A 166 -12.45 4.12 -3.38
CA VAL A 166 -13.45 4.88 -2.61
C VAL A 166 -14.18 3.94 -1.66
N CYS A 167 -14.10 4.24 -0.36
CA CYS A 167 -14.68 3.44 0.70
C CYS A 167 -16.08 3.94 1.05
N GLN A 168 -17.04 3.03 1.04
CA GLN A 168 -18.33 3.22 1.70
C GLN A 168 -18.25 2.63 3.11
N VAL A 169 -18.69 3.39 4.12
CA VAL A 169 -18.64 2.96 5.52
C VAL A 169 -20.00 3.01 6.19
N ASP A 170 -20.21 2.16 7.19
CA ASP A 170 -21.38 2.20 8.08
C ASP A 170 -21.20 3.22 9.22
N ALA A 171 -22.22 3.35 10.08
CA ALA A 171 -22.20 4.26 11.23
C ALA A 171 -21.09 3.97 12.26
N ASN A 172 -20.50 2.77 12.23
CA ASN A 172 -19.41 2.34 13.11
C ASN A 172 -18.04 2.45 12.43
N ASN A 173 -17.96 3.08 11.25
CA ASN A 173 -16.78 3.12 10.38
C ASN A 173 -16.29 1.74 9.92
N ASN A 174 -17.17 0.74 9.80
CA ASN A 174 -16.82 -0.48 9.12
C ASN A 174 -17.02 -0.30 7.61
N LEU A 175 -16.10 -0.83 6.82
CA LEU A 175 -16.18 -0.88 5.37
C LEU A 175 -17.38 -1.72 4.95
N VAL A 176 -18.27 -1.11 4.18
CA VAL A 176 -19.41 -1.78 3.52
C VAL A 176 -18.99 -2.22 2.12
N SER A 177 -18.31 -1.34 1.39
CA SER A 177 -17.79 -1.62 0.05
C SER A 177 -16.57 -0.74 -0.24
N ILE A 178 -15.71 -1.21 -1.14
CA ILE A 178 -14.61 -0.42 -1.72
C ILE A 178 -14.69 -0.53 -3.24
N ALA A 179 -14.79 0.62 -3.91
CA ALA A 179 -14.85 0.69 -5.36
C ALA A 179 -13.61 1.40 -5.88
N GLU A 180 -12.82 0.71 -6.71
CA GLU A 180 -11.70 1.33 -7.41
C GLU A 180 -12.27 2.26 -8.49
N ARG A 181 -12.10 3.57 -8.28
CA ARG A 181 -12.52 4.59 -9.23
C ARG A 181 -11.28 5.13 -9.93
N THR A 182 -11.26 4.98 -11.24
CA THR A 182 -10.22 5.56 -12.08
C THR A 182 -10.65 6.94 -12.54
N LYS A 183 -9.68 7.76 -12.96
CA LYS A 183 -9.91 9.09 -13.49
C LYS A 183 -10.70 10.03 -12.55
N ILE A 184 -10.32 10.09 -11.28
CA ILE A 184 -10.88 11.06 -10.33
C ILE A 184 -10.14 12.40 -10.49
N TYR A 185 -10.87 13.51 -10.55
CA TYR A 185 -10.33 14.87 -10.59
C TYR A 185 -11.30 15.88 -9.98
N GLU A 186 -10.80 17.08 -9.69
CA GLU A 186 -11.65 18.21 -9.31
C GLU A 186 -12.13 18.96 -10.56
N GLU A 187 -13.44 19.18 -10.68
CA GLU A 187 -14.07 19.96 -11.75
C GLU A 187 -15.11 20.88 -11.12
N ASN A 188 -14.94 22.20 -11.33
CA ASN A 188 -15.88 23.23 -10.83
C ASN A 188 -16.13 23.17 -9.30
N GLY A 189 -15.09 22.89 -8.50
CA GLY A 189 -15.21 22.78 -7.05
C GLY A 189 -15.96 21.53 -6.60
N LYS A 190 -16.00 20.48 -7.43
CA LYS A 190 -16.57 19.16 -7.11
C LYS A 190 -15.61 18.06 -7.49
N ILE A 191 -15.54 17.01 -6.67
CA ILE A 191 -14.76 15.82 -7.00
C ILE A 191 -15.60 14.93 -7.90
N THR A 192 -15.06 14.58 -9.07
CA THR A 192 -15.74 13.82 -10.12
C THR A 192 -14.87 12.66 -10.57
N TYR A 193 -15.48 11.52 -10.90
CA TYR A 193 -14.81 10.44 -11.64
C TYR A 193 -15.55 10.08 -12.92
N GLU A 194 -14.80 9.55 -13.88
CA GLU A 194 -15.33 9.07 -15.17
C GLU A 194 -15.43 7.54 -15.19
N GLU A 195 -16.57 7.03 -15.64
CA GLU A 195 -16.77 5.62 -15.92
C GLU A 195 -17.53 5.46 -17.24
N GLY A 196 -16.79 5.07 -18.28
CA GLY A 196 -17.25 5.18 -19.67
C GLY A 196 -17.41 6.64 -20.08
N ASP A 197 -18.54 6.96 -20.70
CA ASP A 197 -18.90 8.33 -21.12
C ASP A 197 -19.67 9.11 -20.03
N LYS A 198 -19.76 8.56 -18.81
CA LYS A 198 -20.51 9.16 -17.70
C LYS A 198 -19.57 9.73 -16.65
N LYS A 199 -19.97 10.87 -16.09
CA LYS A 199 -19.35 11.51 -14.94
C LYS A 199 -20.19 11.29 -13.69
N TYR A 200 -19.53 11.07 -12.57
CA TYR A 200 -20.16 10.83 -11.28
C TYR A 200 -19.49 11.69 -10.21
N GLU A 201 -20.30 12.36 -9.39
CA GLU A 201 -19.80 13.16 -8.26
C GLU A 201 -19.47 12.27 -7.07
N VAL A 202 -18.39 12.60 -6.37
CA VAL A 202 -17.97 11.97 -5.12
C VAL A 202 -18.00 13.01 -4.01
N PRO A 203 -18.66 12.75 -2.87
CA PRO A 203 -18.64 13.66 -1.72
C PRO A 203 -17.21 13.99 -1.27
N PHE A 204 -16.93 15.25 -0.94
CA PHE A 204 -15.60 15.72 -0.53
C PHE A 204 -15.04 15.00 0.69
N ASP A 205 -15.91 14.62 1.62
CA ASP A 205 -15.58 13.94 2.86
C ASP A 205 -15.43 12.42 2.71
N SER A 206 -15.65 11.89 1.49
CA SER A 206 -15.48 10.49 1.15
C SER A 206 -14.10 10.01 1.57
N LYS A 207 -14.08 8.81 2.19
CA LYS A 207 -12.84 8.18 2.60
C LYS A 207 -12.31 7.31 1.46
N VAL A 208 -11.01 7.34 1.26
CA VAL A 208 -10.32 6.50 0.29
C VAL A 208 -9.23 5.66 0.94
N SER A 209 -9.04 4.47 0.38
CA SER A 209 -7.89 3.63 0.66
C SER A 209 -6.71 4.07 -0.19
N MET A 210 -5.59 4.39 0.46
CA MET A 210 -4.28 4.59 -0.19
C MET A 210 -3.42 3.33 -0.13
N ASN A 211 -4.08 2.17 -0.10
CA ASN A 211 -3.46 0.86 0.07
C ASN A 211 -2.67 0.68 1.39
N PHE A 212 -3.09 1.39 2.45
CA PHE A 212 -2.58 1.20 3.81
C PHE A 212 -3.51 0.26 4.60
N TRP A 213 -3.22 -1.03 4.55
CA TRP A 213 -4.02 -2.08 5.19
C TRP A 213 -3.36 -2.59 6.46
N CYS A 214 -4.15 -3.15 7.37
CA CYS A 214 -3.72 -3.76 8.63
C CYS A 214 -4.40 -5.11 8.78
N PHE A 215 -3.61 -6.18 8.92
CA PHE A 215 -4.10 -7.56 8.93
C PHE A 215 -3.56 -8.39 10.09
N SER A 216 -4.34 -9.41 10.48
CA SER A 216 -3.83 -10.58 11.22
C SER A 216 -3.13 -11.54 10.24
N PRO A 217 -2.15 -12.36 10.67
CA PRO A 217 -1.57 -13.43 9.85
C PRO A 217 -2.57 -14.41 9.25
N SER A 218 -3.77 -14.56 9.83
CA SER A 218 -4.86 -15.38 9.26
C SER A 218 -5.24 -14.97 7.84
N VAL A 219 -4.98 -13.71 7.45
CA VAL A 219 -5.24 -13.21 6.09
C VAL A 219 -4.48 -14.01 5.04
N PHE A 220 -3.29 -14.56 5.35
CA PHE A 220 -2.50 -15.30 4.36
C PHE A 220 -3.21 -16.58 3.92
N THR A 221 -3.71 -17.38 4.88
CA THR A 221 -4.46 -18.61 4.59
C THR A 221 -5.74 -18.30 3.82
N TYR A 222 -6.42 -17.21 4.17
CA TYR A 222 -7.60 -16.77 3.44
C TYR A 222 -7.26 -16.35 2.00
N THR A 223 -6.21 -15.53 1.84
CA THR A 223 -5.75 -15.03 0.54
C THR A 223 -5.30 -16.17 -0.37
N GLU A 224 -4.63 -17.19 0.15
CA GLU A 224 -4.22 -18.37 -0.61
C GLU A 224 -5.41 -19.12 -1.20
N LYS A 225 -6.47 -19.32 -0.40
CA LYS A 225 -7.72 -19.91 -0.88
C LYS A 225 -8.31 -19.07 -2.01
N ILE A 226 -8.45 -17.76 -1.81
CA ILE A 226 -9.06 -16.86 -2.80
C ILE A 226 -8.19 -16.77 -4.07
N PHE A 227 -6.87 -16.81 -3.93
CA PHE A 227 -5.96 -16.84 -5.06
C PHE A 227 -6.14 -18.10 -5.90
N GLY A 228 -6.34 -19.27 -5.28
CA GLY A 228 -6.66 -20.50 -5.98
C GLY A 228 -8.00 -20.45 -6.74
N GLU A 229 -9.00 -19.71 -6.24
CA GLU A 229 -10.25 -19.43 -6.96
C GLU A 229 -9.99 -18.51 -8.15
N PHE A 230 -9.29 -17.39 -7.93
CA PHE A 230 -8.90 -16.44 -8.97
C PHE A 230 -8.12 -17.11 -10.12
N LEU A 231 -7.17 -18.00 -9.82
CA LEU A 231 -6.41 -18.71 -10.86
C LEU A 231 -7.31 -19.59 -11.74
N LYS A 232 -8.34 -20.22 -11.17
CA LYS A 232 -9.29 -21.05 -11.94
C LYS A 232 -10.16 -20.22 -12.87
N GLU A 233 -10.57 -19.04 -12.41
CA GLU A 233 -11.50 -18.17 -13.14
C GLU A 233 -10.78 -17.30 -14.18
N GLU A 234 -9.66 -16.68 -13.79
CA GLU A 234 -8.98 -15.63 -14.56
C GLU A 234 -7.51 -15.97 -14.88
N GLY A 235 -7.00 -17.14 -14.47
CA GLY A 235 -5.58 -17.47 -14.60
C GLY A 235 -5.07 -17.58 -16.05
N SER A 236 -5.95 -17.85 -17.01
CA SER A 236 -5.64 -17.86 -18.45
C SER A 236 -5.58 -16.45 -19.05
N ASN A 237 -6.17 -15.45 -18.40
CA ASN A 237 -6.12 -14.06 -18.84
C ASN A 237 -4.77 -13.43 -18.46
N LEU A 238 -3.91 -13.24 -19.46
CA LEU A 238 -2.54 -12.70 -19.29
C LEU A 238 -2.48 -11.31 -18.65
N LYS A 239 -3.61 -10.58 -18.61
CA LYS A 239 -3.70 -9.23 -18.05
C LYS A 239 -4.41 -9.15 -16.69
N ALA A 240 -5.10 -10.21 -16.27
CA ALA A 240 -5.87 -10.23 -15.03
C ALA A 240 -4.97 -10.01 -13.81
N GLU A 241 -5.47 -9.27 -12.83
CA GLU A 241 -4.73 -8.94 -11.60
C GLU A 241 -5.60 -9.20 -10.37
N PHE A 242 -4.98 -9.78 -9.36
CA PHE A 242 -5.52 -10.10 -8.06
C PHE A 242 -5.07 -9.02 -7.05
N PHE A 243 -6.00 -8.12 -6.72
CA PHE A 243 -5.74 -6.95 -5.88
C PHE A 243 -6.21 -7.13 -4.43
N ILE A 244 -5.56 -6.45 -3.48
CA ILE A 244 -5.92 -6.49 -2.05
C ILE A 244 -7.41 -6.15 -1.78
N PRO A 245 -8.04 -5.15 -2.44
CA PRO A 245 -9.46 -4.89 -2.30
C PRO A 245 -10.37 -6.10 -2.56
N ILE A 246 -9.97 -7.04 -3.44
CA ILE A 246 -10.72 -8.29 -3.69
C ILE A 246 -10.77 -9.16 -2.44
N ILE A 247 -9.65 -9.23 -1.69
CA ILE A 247 -9.59 -9.95 -0.41
C ILE A 247 -10.58 -9.31 0.57
N GLY A 248 -10.54 -7.97 0.68
CA GLY A 248 -11.39 -7.23 1.62
C GLY A 248 -12.89 -7.38 1.32
N ASP A 249 -13.29 -7.17 0.06
CA ASP A 249 -14.69 -7.32 -0.36
C ASP A 249 -15.22 -8.73 -0.10
N LYS A 250 -14.46 -9.77 -0.47
CA LYS A 250 -14.87 -11.17 -0.25
C LYS A 250 -14.91 -11.52 1.24
N PHE A 251 -13.98 -11.03 2.04
CA PHE A 251 -13.95 -11.24 3.49
C PHE A 251 -15.23 -10.71 4.18
N ILE A 252 -15.70 -9.54 3.75
CA ILE A 252 -16.94 -8.93 4.25
C ILE A 252 -18.16 -9.71 3.74
N ARG A 253 -18.25 -9.96 2.43
CA ARG A 253 -19.42 -10.63 1.81
C ARG A 253 -19.62 -12.06 2.30
N GLU A 254 -18.54 -12.79 2.58
CA GLU A 254 -18.60 -14.14 3.15
C GLU A 254 -18.85 -14.16 4.66
N GLY A 255 -19.06 -13.00 5.29
CA GLY A 255 -19.32 -12.89 6.73
C GLY A 255 -18.16 -13.35 7.62
N LYS A 256 -16.92 -13.30 7.11
CA LYS A 256 -15.72 -13.77 7.85
C LYS A 256 -15.30 -12.80 8.93
N GLY A 257 -15.65 -11.52 8.79
CA GLY A 257 -15.30 -10.49 9.76
C GLY A 257 -15.65 -9.09 9.26
N ALA A 258 -15.05 -8.10 9.92
CA ALA A 258 -15.20 -6.69 9.57
C ALA A 258 -13.86 -6.05 9.22
N ILE A 259 -13.90 -4.99 8.42
CA ILE A 259 -12.75 -4.14 8.11
C ILE A 259 -13.08 -2.73 8.61
N LYS A 260 -12.36 -2.22 9.60
CA LYS A 260 -12.53 -0.84 10.06
C LYS A 260 -11.83 0.13 9.11
N VAL A 261 -12.45 1.26 8.83
CA VAL A 261 -11.81 2.39 8.15
C VAL A 261 -11.43 3.41 9.21
N ILE A 262 -10.15 3.44 9.57
CA ILE A 262 -9.64 4.34 10.60
C ILE A 262 -9.22 5.65 9.92
N PRO A 263 -9.88 6.77 10.21
CA PRO A 263 -9.51 8.05 9.60
C PRO A 263 -8.14 8.52 10.12
N THR A 264 -7.33 9.05 9.21
CA THR A 264 -6.09 9.76 9.56
C THR A 264 -6.20 11.25 9.19
N GLY A 265 -5.55 12.09 10.01
CA GLY A 265 -5.35 13.50 9.70
C GLY A 265 -4.11 13.78 8.85
N ALA A 266 -3.33 12.75 8.52
CA ALA A 266 -2.13 12.90 7.71
C ALA A 266 -2.45 13.34 6.28
N LYS A 267 -1.59 14.17 5.70
CA LYS A 267 -1.61 14.46 4.26
C LYS A 267 -0.87 13.34 3.54
N TRP A 268 -1.55 12.70 2.60
CA TRP A 268 -0.91 11.78 1.66
C TRP A 268 -0.35 12.58 0.48
N PHE A 269 0.82 12.20 0.01
CA PHE A 269 1.36 12.63 -1.27
C PHE A 269 2.28 11.54 -1.81
N GLY A 270 2.47 11.50 -3.11
CA GLY A 270 3.27 10.47 -3.77
C GLY A 270 3.63 10.92 -5.17
N VAL A 271 4.47 10.15 -5.83
CA VAL A 271 4.85 10.42 -7.22
C VAL A 271 3.94 9.61 -8.12
N THR A 272 2.86 10.24 -8.59
CA THR A 272 1.97 9.61 -9.59
C THR A 272 2.53 9.85 -10.99
N TYR A 273 3.03 11.05 -11.21
CA TYR A 273 3.71 11.50 -12.42
C TYR A 273 5.13 11.96 -12.07
N LYS A 274 6.06 11.90 -13.04
CA LYS A 274 7.44 12.37 -12.83
C LYS A 274 7.47 13.86 -12.44
N GLU A 275 6.48 14.60 -12.92
CA GLU A 275 6.24 16.02 -12.70
C GLU A 275 5.81 16.34 -11.26
N ASP A 276 5.37 15.36 -10.46
CA ASP A 276 5.00 15.55 -9.05
C ASP A 276 6.24 15.67 -8.14
N ALA A 277 7.43 15.31 -8.62
CA ALA A 277 8.65 15.25 -7.81
C ALA A 277 9.00 16.56 -7.06
N PRO A 278 8.91 17.76 -7.68
CA PRO A 278 9.15 19.02 -6.98
C PRO A 278 8.15 19.28 -5.83
N GLU A 279 6.88 18.89 -6.01
CA GLU A 279 5.85 19.06 -4.98
C GLU A 279 6.10 18.13 -3.79
N VAL A 280 6.50 16.88 -4.05
CA VAL A 280 6.89 15.92 -3.01
C VAL A 280 8.06 16.48 -2.19
N GLN A 281 9.10 17.00 -2.86
CA GLN A 281 10.25 17.60 -2.17
C GLN A 281 9.86 18.84 -1.36
N ALA A 282 9.02 19.73 -1.91
CA ALA A 282 8.51 20.90 -1.19
C ALA A 282 7.70 20.49 0.06
N SER A 283 6.84 19.47 -0.07
CA SER A 283 6.03 18.94 1.03
C SER A 283 6.90 18.37 2.15
N LEU A 284 7.94 17.60 1.82
CA LEU A 284 8.90 17.08 2.80
C LEU A 284 9.69 18.20 3.50
N ASN A 285 10.19 19.18 2.75
CA ASN A 285 10.90 20.32 3.32
C ASN A 285 10.01 21.13 4.28
N ALA A 286 8.72 21.30 3.96
CA ALA A 286 7.78 21.95 4.85
C ALA A 286 7.55 21.17 6.16
N LEU A 287 7.54 19.84 6.10
CA LEU A 287 7.43 18.99 7.30
C LEU A 287 8.70 19.06 8.16
N ILE A 288 9.88 19.09 7.54
CA ILE A 288 11.16 19.28 8.24
C ILE A 288 11.22 20.66 8.90
N ALA A 289 10.84 21.72 8.19
CA ALA A 289 10.81 23.08 8.72
C ALA A 289 9.86 23.24 9.92
N LYS A 290 8.77 22.45 9.96
CA LYS A 290 7.84 22.38 11.09
C LYS A 290 8.32 21.50 12.25
N GLY A 291 9.47 20.83 12.10
CA GLY A 291 10.04 19.94 13.13
C GLY A 291 9.38 18.56 13.22
N GLU A 292 8.54 18.18 12.25
CA GLU A 292 7.91 16.84 12.23
C GLU A 292 8.91 15.73 11.94
N TYR A 293 9.97 16.06 11.18
CA TYR A 293 11.09 15.19 10.87
C TYR A 293 12.41 15.95 11.13
N PRO A 294 13.46 15.26 11.64
CA PRO A 294 14.80 15.82 11.62
C PRO A 294 15.28 15.99 10.18
N SER A 295 16.32 16.80 9.99
CA SER A 295 16.95 16.96 8.66
C SER A 295 17.49 15.64 8.11
N LYS A 296 17.90 14.71 8.98
CA LYS A 296 18.36 13.36 8.63
C LYS A 296 17.64 12.30 9.47
N ILE A 297 17.02 11.32 8.81
CA ILE A 297 16.13 10.32 9.45
C ILE A 297 16.77 8.94 9.69
N TYR A 298 17.94 8.66 9.10
CA TYR A 298 18.73 7.44 9.30
C TYR A 298 20.18 7.72 9.69
#